data_AF-A0AAV5SXE6-F1
#
_entry.id   AF-A0AAV5SXE6-F1
#
_cell.length_a   1.000
_cell.length_b   1.000
_cell.length_c   1.000
_cell.angle_alpha   90.00
_cell.angle_beta   90.00
_cell.angle_gamma   90.00
#
_symmetry.space_group_name_H-M   'P 1'
#
loop_
_entity.id
_entity.type
_entity.pdbx_description
1 polymer ?
#
loop_
_entity_poly.entity_id
_entity_poly.type
_entity_poly.pdbx_seq_one_letter_code
_entity_poly.pdbx_strand_id
1 'polypeptide(L)'
;NSHQFQLTMSETELKCPECEYKSSSRQAFIMHLRLKHSITPYLADLTFLCICGYELQSHVYHQHDYEQEREIGSASFTIIRNTYQPVRRLTDGKTTPKCVLCEMYPATVSGYISHLKIHHKSTLKKCGIFIECVCYEGMRYGVQINSNSPRVANHKALHPECNGRRFKLHKIPEYDPNVLGRRRRRPNPSQKKKTEAPHPVPNLPDPEPKSIIVRRPAQRTATKSPYNDPLSNLE
;
A
#
# COMPACT_ATOMS: atom_id res chain seq x y z
N ASN A 1 -4.72 -0.45 -29.85
CA ASN A 1 -5.83 0.30 -29.22
C ASN A 1 -5.52 0.56 -27.76
N SER A 2 -4.68 1.56 -27.51
CA SER A 2 -4.42 2.06 -26.16
C SER A 2 -5.62 2.93 -25.78
N HIS A 3 -6.47 2.44 -24.88
CA HIS A 3 -7.56 3.24 -24.32
C HIS A 3 -6.96 4.38 -23.49
N GLN A 4 -6.78 5.53 -24.13
CA GLN A 4 -6.42 6.76 -23.45
C GLN A 4 -7.66 7.25 -22.71
N PHE A 5 -7.78 6.85 -21.44
CA PHE A 5 -8.78 7.39 -20.53
C PHE A 5 -8.49 8.88 -20.35
N GLN A 6 -9.23 9.74 -21.08
CA GLN A 6 -9.28 11.16 -20.80
C GLN A 6 -10.03 11.35 -19.47
N LEU A 7 -9.28 11.38 -18.37
CA LEU A 7 -9.79 11.78 -17.07
C LEU A 7 -9.97 13.30 -17.08
N THR A 8 -11.18 13.77 -17.40
CA THR A 8 -11.57 15.17 -17.14
C THR A 8 -11.52 15.38 -15.63
N MET A 9 -10.51 16.13 -15.15
CA MET A 9 -10.19 16.30 -13.72
C MET A 9 -11.20 17.16 -12.93
N SER A 10 -12.47 17.23 -13.33
CA SER A 10 -13.48 18.10 -12.74
C SER A 10 -14.48 17.42 -11.80
N GLU A 11 -14.33 16.13 -11.49
CA GLU A 11 -15.13 15.49 -10.43
C GLU A 11 -14.21 15.01 -9.29
N THR A 12 -13.99 15.89 -8.31
CA THR A 12 -13.28 15.60 -7.05
C THR A 12 -14.10 14.76 -6.07
N GLU A 13 -15.31 14.35 -6.47
CA GLU A 13 -16.21 13.57 -5.63
C GLU A 13 -15.91 12.07 -5.69
N LEU A 14 -15.54 11.51 -4.55
CA LEU A 14 -15.37 10.08 -4.33
C LEU A 14 -16.75 9.41 -4.26
N LYS A 15 -17.14 8.68 -5.31
CA LYS A 15 -18.43 8.00 -5.40
C LYS A 15 -18.37 6.59 -4.84
N CYS A 16 -19.34 6.22 -4.00
CA CYS A 16 -19.38 4.89 -3.43
C CYS A 16 -19.77 3.85 -4.49
N PRO A 17 -19.07 2.70 -4.56
CA PRO A 17 -19.42 1.63 -5.48
C PRO A 17 -20.75 0.92 -5.21
N GLU A 18 -21.25 0.99 -3.98
CA GLU A 18 -22.37 0.17 -3.47
C GLU A 18 -23.63 0.99 -3.17
N CYS A 19 -23.55 2.33 -3.20
CA CYS A 19 -24.69 3.22 -2.99
C CYS A 19 -24.41 4.61 -3.59
N GLU A 20 -25.40 5.51 -3.51
CA GLU A 20 -25.33 6.86 -4.09
C GLU A 20 -24.48 7.86 -3.26
N TYR A 21 -23.85 7.40 -2.17
CA TYR A 21 -23.02 8.27 -1.33
C TYR A 21 -21.82 8.83 -2.10
N LYS A 22 -21.57 10.13 -1.92
CA LYS A 22 -20.43 10.85 -2.47
C LYS A 22 -19.74 11.66 -1.38
N SER A 23 -18.43 11.85 -1.51
CA SER A 23 -17.67 12.68 -0.58
C SER A 23 -16.44 13.28 -1.25
N SER A 24 -16.10 14.52 -0.93
CA SER A 24 -14.82 15.13 -1.31
C SER A 24 -13.68 14.74 -0.35
N SER A 25 -14.01 14.18 0.83
CA SER A 25 -13.04 13.78 1.83
C SER A 25 -12.73 12.29 1.76
N ARG A 26 -11.46 11.96 1.48
CA ARG A 26 -10.94 10.58 1.51
C ARG A 26 -11.29 9.86 2.80
N GLN A 27 -11.13 10.53 3.95
CA GLN A 27 -11.36 9.92 5.25
C GLN A 27 -12.85 9.60 5.47
N ALA A 28 -13.73 10.55 5.13
CA ALA A 28 -15.18 10.34 5.23
C ALA A 28 -15.64 9.21 4.30
N PHE A 29 -15.08 9.13 3.09
CA PHE A 29 -15.34 8.04 2.16
C PHE A 29 -14.91 6.67 2.71
N ILE A 30 -13.68 6.55 3.24
CA ILE A 30 -13.19 5.31 3.85
C ILE A 30 -14.06 4.89 5.04
N MET A 31 -14.45 5.85 5.89
CA MET A 31 -15.35 5.58 7.01
C MET A 31 -16.72 5.10 6.54
N HIS A 32 -17.28 5.74 5.52
CA HIS A 32 -18.54 5.33 4.92
C HIS A 32 -18.50 3.87 4.45
N LEU A 33 -17.48 3.47 3.68
CA LEU A 33 -17.32 2.09 3.22
C LEU A 33 -17.27 1.07 4.37
N ARG A 34 -16.57 1.42 5.45
CA ARG A 34 -16.44 0.55 6.62
C ARG A 34 -17.75 0.43 7.39
N LEU A 35 -18.43 1.54 7.64
CA LEU A 35 -19.62 1.58 8.49
C LEU A 35 -20.89 1.13 7.78
N LYS A 36 -21.07 1.48 6.51
CA LYS A 36 -22.29 1.18 5.74
C LYS A 36 -22.22 -0.13 4.98
N HIS A 37 -21.05 -0.46 4.41
CA HIS A 37 -20.91 -1.64 3.56
C HIS A 37 -20.07 -2.74 4.19
N SER A 38 -19.47 -2.50 5.36
CA SER A 38 -18.49 -3.42 5.96
C SER A 38 -17.41 -3.81 4.94
N ILE A 39 -16.96 -2.86 4.12
CA ILE A 39 -15.88 -3.07 3.15
C ILE A 39 -14.72 -2.12 3.42
N THR A 40 -13.53 -2.50 2.98
CA THR A 40 -12.38 -1.60 2.92
C THR A 40 -12.11 -1.27 1.46
N PRO A 41 -11.48 -0.14 1.12
CA PRO A 41 -11.28 0.17 -0.29
C PRO A 41 -10.43 -0.90 -0.99
N TYR A 42 -9.47 -1.54 -0.29
CA TYR A 42 -8.76 -2.73 -0.80
C TYR A 42 -9.69 -3.89 -1.16
N LEU A 43 -10.68 -4.20 -0.33
CA LEU A 43 -11.63 -5.29 -0.62
C LEU A 43 -12.60 -4.94 -1.75
N ALA A 44 -12.87 -3.65 -1.92
CA ALA A 44 -13.58 -3.10 -3.06
C ALA A 44 -12.67 -2.87 -4.28
N ASP A 45 -11.40 -3.28 -4.18
CA ASP A 45 -10.35 -3.12 -5.18
C ASP A 45 -10.23 -1.67 -5.72
N LEU A 46 -10.33 -0.73 -4.79
CA LEU A 46 -10.20 0.70 -5.01
C LEU A 46 -8.77 1.17 -4.68
N THR A 47 -8.19 1.87 -5.63
CA THR A 47 -6.93 2.62 -5.50
C THR A 47 -7.22 4.10 -5.54
N PHE A 48 -6.63 4.86 -4.63
CA PHE A 48 -6.68 6.31 -4.66
C PHE A 48 -5.50 6.84 -5.47
N LEU A 49 -5.75 7.50 -6.58
CA LEU A 49 -4.73 8.21 -7.34
C LEU A 49 -4.66 9.66 -6.91
N CYS A 50 -3.48 10.11 -6.50
CA CYS A 50 -3.19 11.53 -6.36
C CYS A 50 -3.05 12.18 -7.74
N ILE A 51 -3.32 13.49 -7.84
CA ILE A 51 -3.10 14.27 -9.07
C ILE A 51 -1.65 14.17 -9.56
N CYS A 52 -0.67 13.99 -8.67
CA CYS A 52 0.73 13.79 -9.06
C CYS A 52 1.01 12.42 -9.71
N GLY A 53 0.01 11.55 -9.82
CA GLY A 53 0.13 10.19 -10.35
C GLY A 53 0.49 9.13 -9.32
N TYR A 54 0.64 9.50 -8.04
CA TYR A 54 0.96 8.53 -6.99
C TYR A 54 -0.25 7.67 -6.60
N GLU A 55 -0.07 6.36 -6.60
CA GLU A 55 -1.07 5.38 -6.20
C GLU A 55 -1.04 5.13 -4.69
N LEU A 56 -2.09 5.56 -3.99
CA LEU A 56 -2.36 5.21 -2.61
C LEU A 56 -3.25 3.97 -2.55
N GLN A 57 -2.65 2.82 -2.25
CA GLN A 57 -3.41 1.68 -1.78
C GLN A 57 -3.95 1.98 -0.37
N SER A 58 -5.27 1.90 -0.25
CA SER A 58 -6.10 2.32 0.90
C SER A 58 -5.73 1.86 2.31
N HIS A 59 -4.74 0.99 2.45
CA HIS A 59 -4.36 0.40 3.71
C HIS A 59 -3.18 1.13 4.37
N VAL A 60 -2.30 1.78 3.59
CA VAL A 60 -1.13 2.45 4.16
C VAL A 60 -1.36 3.94 4.22
N TYR A 61 -1.34 4.49 5.43
CA TYR A 61 -1.01 5.91 5.67
C TYR A 61 0.46 6.12 5.29
N HIS A 62 0.82 5.90 4.02
CA HIS A 62 2.09 6.43 3.56
C HIS A 62 1.89 7.93 3.40
N GLN A 63 2.76 8.66 4.09
CA GLN A 63 3.06 10.07 3.88
C GLN A 63 3.44 10.22 2.40
N HIS A 64 2.43 10.27 1.52
CA HIS A 64 2.58 11.04 0.29
C HIS A 64 2.75 12.46 0.79
N ASP A 65 4.00 12.90 0.84
CA ASP A 65 4.59 13.64 1.96
C ASP A 65 3.62 14.60 2.66
N TYR A 66 3.58 14.53 3.99
CA TYR A 66 2.95 15.58 4.81
C TYR A 66 3.40 16.99 4.38
N GLU A 67 4.60 17.10 3.79
CA GLU A 67 5.13 18.30 3.16
C GLU A 67 4.43 18.66 1.84
N GLN A 68 4.11 17.68 0.98
CA GLN A 68 3.43 17.90 -0.29
C GLN A 68 1.92 18.16 -0.14
N GLU A 69 1.25 17.58 0.87
CA GLU A 69 -0.14 17.93 1.20
C GLU A 69 -0.27 19.39 1.70
N ARG A 70 0.78 19.96 2.30
CA ARG A 70 0.81 21.36 2.76
C ARG A 70 0.86 22.36 1.61
N GLU A 71 1.58 22.03 0.55
CA GLU A 71 1.71 22.92 -0.62
C GLU A 71 0.53 22.81 -1.59
N ILE A 72 -0.06 21.63 -1.71
CA ILE A 72 -1.09 21.36 -2.73
C ILE A 72 -2.51 21.65 -2.21
N GLY A 73 -2.71 21.79 -0.89
CA GLY A 73 -3.99 22.17 -0.29
C GLY A 73 -5.06 21.11 -0.55
N SER A 74 -5.32 20.22 0.40
CA SER A 74 -6.27 19.10 0.24
C SER A 74 -6.08 18.37 -1.10
N ALA A 75 -5.06 17.51 -1.18
CA ALA A 75 -4.80 16.71 -2.37
C ALA A 75 -6.10 16.09 -2.90
N SER A 76 -6.49 16.45 -4.13
CA SER A 76 -7.64 15.84 -4.76
C SER A 76 -7.24 14.44 -5.19
N PHE A 77 -7.99 13.45 -4.75
CA PHE A 77 -7.77 12.06 -5.12
C PHE A 77 -8.83 11.64 -6.13
N THR A 78 -8.43 10.88 -7.15
CA THR A 78 -9.35 10.13 -8.01
C THR A 78 -9.41 8.69 -7.52
N ILE A 79 -10.58 8.05 -7.55
CA ILE A 79 -10.68 6.62 -7.25
C ILE A 79 -10.67 5.83 -8.55
N ILE A 80 -9.78 4.85 -8.63
CA ILE A 80 -9.78 3.86 -9.70
C ILE A 80 -10.13 2.49 -9.11
N ARG A 81 -10.99 1.74 -9.80
CA ARG A 81 -11.15 0.30 -9.58
C ARG A 81 -10.09 -0.45 -10.38
N ASN A 82 -9.23 -1.21 -9.73
CA ASN A 82 -8.16 -1.93 -10.44
C ASN A 82 -8.70 -3.08 -11.28
N THR A 83 -9.74 -3.76 -10.79
CA THR A 83 -10.38 -4.89 -11.45
C THR A 83 -11.89 -4.80 -11.39
N TYR A 84 -12.55 -5.46 -12.35
CA TYR A 84 -14.00 -5.66 -12.36
C TYR A 84 -14.44 -6.85 -11.50
N GLN A 85 -13.63 -7.28 -10.53
CA GLN A 85 -14.04 -8.38 -9.65
C GLN A 85 -15.20 -7.94 -8.73
N PRO A 86 -16.07 -8.88 -8.32
CA PRO A 86 -17.11 -8.58 -7.35
C PRO A 86 -16.49 -7.99 -6.08
N VAL A 87 -17.08 -6.91 -5.57
CA VAL A 87 -16.68 -6.28 -4.32
C VAL A 87 -16.79 -7.31 -3.20
N ARG A 88 -15.68 -7.58 -2.53
CA ARG A 88 -15.66 -8.52 -1.40
C ARG A 88 -16.04 -7.76 -0.13
N ARG A 89 -16.92 -8.33 0.70
CA ARG A 89 -17.29 -7.75 1.99
C ARG A 89 -16.50 -8.40 3.12
N LEU A 90 -16.28 -7.65 4.21
CA LEU A 90 -15.67 -8.21 5.42
C LEU A 90 -16.51 -9.35 6.00
N THR A 91 -17.82 -9.31 5.77
CA THR A 91 -18.81 -10.29 6.21
C THR A 91 -18.81 -11.57 5.39
N ASP A 92 -18.20 -11.59 4.20
CA ASP A 92 -18.36 -12.71 3.27
C ASP A 92 -17.69 -14.01 3.74
N GLY A 93 -16.94 -13.99 4.85
CA GLY A 93 -16.24 -15.14 5.42
C GLY A 93 -15.12 -15.74 4.53
N LYS A 94 -15.11 -15.39 3.24
CA LYS A 94 -14.22 -15.83 2.17
C LYS A 94 -13.14 -14.79 1.83
N THR A 95 -12.83 -13.90 2.76
CA THR A 95 -11.75 -12.92 2.58
C THR A 95 -10.37 -13.58 2.64
N THR A 96 -10.29 -14.77 3.23
CA THR A 96 -9.06 -15.55 3.28
C THR A 96 -8.97 -16.54 2.12
N PRO A 97 -7.75 -16.91 1.71
CA PRO A 97 -7.55 -17.88 0.65
C PRO A 97 -8.07 -19.27 1.06
N LYS A 98 -8.64 -20.00 0.08
CA LYS A 98 -9.05 -21.40 0.22
C LYS A 98 -7.85 -22.26 0.62
N CYS A 99 -8.08 -23.27 1.46
CA CYS A 99 -7.07 -24.29 1.73
C CYS A 99 -6.62 -24.97 0.43
N VAL A 100 -5.32 -25.20 0.25
CA VAL A 100 -4.81 -25.90 -0.94
C VAL A 100 -5.13 -27.39 -0.98
N LEU A 101 -5.60 -27.97 0.13
CA LEU A 101 -5.88 -29.40 0.28
C LEU A 101 -7.38 -29.70 0.52
N CYS A 102 -8.23 -28.70 0.71
CA CYS A 102 -9.68 -28.89 0.88
C CYS A 102 -10.48 -27.60 0.61
N GLU A 103 -11.77 -27.60 0.95
CA GLU A 103 -12.68 -26.48 0.70
C GLU A 103 -12.86 -25.48 1.85
N MET A 104 -12.07 -25.62 2.91
CA MET A 104 -12.13 -24.71 4.04
C MET A 104 -11.48 -23.35 3.74
N TYR A 105 -12.01 -22.30 4.35
CA TYR A 105 -11.52 -20.91 4.29
C TYR A 105 -11.12 -20.43 5.69
N PRO A 106 -9.92 -20.76 6.18
CA PRO A 106 -9.50 -20.36 7.52
C PRO A 106 -9.41 -18.85 7.65
N ALA A 107 -10.07 -18.24 8.63
CA ALA A 107 -10.22 -16.77 8.73
C ALA A 107 -8.95 -16.00 9.11
N THR A 108 -7.86 -16.68 9.51
CA THR A 108 -6.59 -16.05 9.90
C THR A 108 -5.39 -16.87 9.43
N VAL A 109 -4.21 -16.25 9.35
CA VAL A 109 -2.94 -16.96 9.08
C VAL A 109 -2.72 -18.10 10.07
N SER A 110 -2.91 -17.83 11.36
CA SER A 110 -2.77 -18.85 12.42
C SER A 110 -3.81 -19.97 12.27
N GLY A 111 -5.05 -19.61 11.95
CA GLY A 111 -6.12 -20.56 11.65
C GLY A 111 -5.77 -21.43 10.44
N TYR A 112 -5.18 -20.85 9.39
CA TYR A 112 -4.76 -21.56 8.18
C TYR A 112 -3.65 -22.57 8.47
N ILE A 113 -2.63 -22.15 9.23
CA ILE A 113 -1.52 -23.03 9.64
C ILE A 113 -2.03 -24.17 10.54
N SER A 114 -2.88 -23.85 11.52
CA SER A 114 -3.46 -24.84 12.43
C SER A 114 -4.34 -25.84 11.67
N HIS A 115 -5.14 -25.35 10.72
CA HIS A 115 -5.99 -26.17 9.86
C HIS A 115 -5.16 -27.18 9.04
N LEU A 116 -4.08 -26.75 8.38
CA LEU A 116 -3.17 -27.66 7.66
C LEU A 116 -2.58 -28.73 8.57
N LYS A 117 -2.20 -28.36 9.80
CA LYS A 117 -1.58 -29.28 10.76
C LYS A 117 -2.58 -30.33 11.26
N ILE A 118 -3.78 -29.90 11.66
CA ILE A 118 -4.78 -30.76 12.30
C ILE A 118 -5.50 -31.64 11.25
N HIS A 119 -6.01 -31.04 10.17
CA HIS A 119 -6.85 -31.75 9.23
C HIS A 119 -6.08 -32.49 8.13
N HIS A 120 -4.90 -31.98 7.76
CA HIS A 120 -4.13 -32.54 6.65
C HIS A 120 -2.79 -33.16 7.07
N LYS A 121 -2.44 -33.09 8.36
CA LYS A 121 -1.11 -33.51 8.87
C LYS A 121 0.04 -32.92 8.03
N SER A 122 -0.19 -31.73 7.47
CA SER A 122 0.68 -31.06 6.51
C SER A 122 1.19 -29.73 7.06
N THR A 123 2.08 -29.09 6.31
CA THR A 123 2.66 -27.79 6.65
C THR A 123 2.74 -26.94 5.38
N LEU A 124 2.90 -25.62 5.53
CA LEU A 124 3.09 -24.71 4.39
C LEU A 124 4.25 -25.17 3.48
N LYS A 125 5.38 -25.58 4.09
CA LYS A 125 6.55 -26.10 3.37
C LYS A 125 6.22 -27.38 2.59
N LYS A 126 5.52 -28.35 3.21
CA LYS A 126 5.10 -29.58 2.52
C LYS A 126 4.14 -29.30 1.36
N CYS A 127 3.31 -28.27 1.50
CA CYS A 127 2.39 -27.84 0.46
C CYS A 127 3.05 -26.96 -0.62
N GLY A 128 4.35 -26.66 -0.52
CA GLY A 128 5.04 -25.78 -1.47
C GLY A 128 4.47 -24.37 -1.53
N ILE A 129 3.95 -23.84 -0.41
CA ILE A 129 3.37 -22.50 -0.34
C ILE A 129 3.98 -21.66 0.78
N PHE A 130 3.95 -20.34 0.63
CA PHE A 130 4.18 -19.39 1.70
C PHE A 130 3.04 -18.38 1.82
N ILE A 131 2.89 -17.80 3.02
CA ILE A 131 1.85 -16.83 3.33
C ILE A 131 2.48 -15.44 3.38
N GLU A 132 1.91 -14.48 2.66
CA GLU A 132 2.28 -13.07 2.70
C GLU A 132 1.16 -12.27 3.39
N CYS A 133 1.47 -11.55 4.47
CA CYS A 133 0.50 -10.62 5.05
C CYS A 133 0.36 -9.39 4.15
N VAL A 134 -0.87 -8.99 3.84
CA VAL A 134 -1.15 -7.81 2.98
C VAL A 134 -1.07 -6.49 3.76
N CYS A 135 -0.90 -6.59 5.08
CA CYS A 135 -0.81 -5.48 6.01
C CYS A 135 0.47 -4.64 5.90
N TYR A 136 1.41 -4.93 4.98
CA TYR A 136 2.58 -4.09 4.76
C TYR A 136 3.23 -4.39 3.40
N GLU A 137 3.27 -3.40 2.49
CA GLU A 137 3.93 -3.47 1.16
C GLU A 137 5.48 -3.48 1.24
N GLY A 138 6.06 -4.14 2.24
CA GLY A 138 7.53 -4.14 2.41
C GLY A 138 8.10 -5.34 3.15
N MET A 139 7.29 -6.12 3.86
CA MET A 139 7.76 -7.34 4.52
C MET A 139 7.18 -8.56 3.83
N ARG A 140 7.86 -8.97 2.76
CA ARG A 140 7.75 -10.34 2.26
C ARG A 140 8.17 -11.26 3.40
N TYR A 141 7.19 -11.93 4.03
CA TYR A 141 7.48 -13.03 4.94
C TYR A 141 7.94 -14.24 4.11
N GLY A 142 9.15 -14.13 3.57
CA GLY A 142 9.80 -15.21 2.85
C GLY A 142 10.02 -16.40 3.77
N VAL A 143 9.31 -17.48 3.44
CA VAL A 143 9.74 -18.88 3.57
C VAL A 143 9.72 -19.52 4.98
N GLN A 144 9.71 -18.80 6.10
CA GLN A 144 9.70 -19.47 7.42
C GLN A 144 8.80 -18.83 8.46
N ILE A 145 7.50 -18.77 8.14
CA ILE A 145 6.48 -18.72 9.18
C ILE A 145 6.20 -20.15 9.63
N ASN A 146 7.06 -20.72 10.49
CA ASN A 146 6.56 -21.77 11.38
C ASN A 146 5.54 -21.10 12.32
N SER A 147 4.56 -21.86 12.82
CA SER A 147 3.59 -21.35 13.81
C SER A 147 4.26 -20.71 15.03
N ASN A 148 5.54 -21.05 15.26
CA ASN A 148 6.36 -20.59 16.37
C ASN A 148 7.36 -19.50 15.94
N SER A 149 7.21 -18.91 14.76
CA SER A 149 8.14 -17.88 14.30
C SER A 149 7.96 -16.66 15.20
N PRO A 150 9.04 -16.14 15.82
CA PRO A 150 8.98 -14.89 16.57
C PRO A 150 8.40 -13.74 15.74
N ARG A 151 8.51 -13.85 14.41
CA ARG A 151 7.95 -12.87 13.47
C ARG A 151 6.43 -12.82 13.46
N VAL A 152 5.70 -13.91 13.75
CA VAL A 152 4.22 -13.87 13.87
C VAL A 152 3.82 -13.17 15.16
N ALA A 153 4.49 -13.49 16.26
CA ALA A 153 4.26 -12.83 17.54
C ALA A 153 4.57 -11.33 17.44
N ASN A 154 5.71 -10.98 16.82
CA ASN A 154 6.10 -9.59 16.59
C ASN A 154 5.16 -8.88 15.61
N HIS A 155 4.60 -9.59 14.62
CA HIS A 155 3.64 -9.00 13.71
C HIS A 155 2.38 -8.53 14.45
N LYS A 156 1.84 -9.32 15.39
CA LYS A 156 0.71 -8.90 16.23
C LYS A 156 1.06 -7.71 17.12
N ALA A 157 2.29 -7.65 17.62
CA ALA A 157 2.76 -6.52 18.43
C ALA A 157 2.92 -5.22 17.61
N LEU A 158 3.38 -5.33 16.37
CA LEU A 158 3.58 -4.19 15.46
C LEU A 158 2.28 -3.74 14.76
N HIS A 159 1.34 -4.66 14.55
CA HIS A 159 0.09 -4.44 13.80
C HIS A 159 -1.11 -5.12 14.47
N PRO A 160 -1.55 -4.62 15.64
CA PRO A 160 -2.70 -5.17 16.36
C PRO A 160 -3.99 -5.15 15.53
N GLU A 161 -4.11 -4.21 14.57
CA GLU A 161 -5.24 -4.08 13.67
C GLU A 161 -5.33 -5.19 12.61
N CYS A 162 -4.20 -5.81 12.24
CA CYS A 162 -4.18 -6.85 11.21
C CYS A 162 -4.86 -8.14 11.68
N ASN A 163 -4.62 -8.52 12.95
CA ASN A 163 -5.08 -9.79 13.55
C ASN A 163 -4.82 -11.05 12.69
N GLY A 164 -3.87 -10.98 11.75
CA GLY A 164 -3.59 -12.05 10.79
C GLY A 164 -4.76 -12.37 9.85
N ARG A 165 -5.73 -11.48 9.65
CA ARG A 165 -6.92 -11.72 8.80
C ARG A 165 -6.67 -11.45 7.32
N ARG A 166 -5.61 -10.72 6.98
CA ARG A 166 -5.34 -10.25 5.61
C ARG A 166 -4.05 -10.86 5.08
N PHE A 167 -4.16 -11.92 4.28
CA PHE A 167 -3.00 -12.61 3.73
C PHE A 167 -3.26 -13.21 2.34
N LYS A 168 -2.19 -13.36 1.56
CA LYS A 168 -2.15 -14.03 0.24
C LYS A 168 -1.34 -15.32 0.35
N LEU A 169 -1.67 -16.31 -0.49
CA LEU A 169 -0.87 -17.51 -0.68
C LEU A 169 -0.04 -17.38 -1.94
N HIS A 170 1.22 -17.75 -1.85
CA HIS A 170 2.13 -17.81 -2.97
C HIS A 170 2.68 -19.23 -3.07
N LYS A 171 2.71 -19.77 -4.29
CA LYS A 171 3.46 -21.00 -4.55
C LYS A 171 4.95 -20.68 -4.45
N ILE A 172 5.68 -21.52 -3.73
CA ILE A 172 7.13 -21.53 -3.76
C ILE A 172 7.47 -22.07 -5.17
N PRO A 173 8.15 -21.30 -6.04
CA PRO A 173 8.66 -21.83 -7.30
C PRO A 173 9.45 -23.09 -6.97
N GLU A 174 9.31 -24.16 -7.75
CA GLU A 174 10.06 -25.41 -7.52
C GLU A 174 11.48 -25.09 -7.12
N TYR A 175 11.77 -25.47 -5.89
CA TYR A 175 12.89 -24.99 -5.11
C TYR A 175 14.19 -25.17 -5.89
N ASP A 176 14.80 -24.09 -6.39
CA ASP A 176 16.21 -24.11 -6.79
C ASP A 176 17.05 -23.94 -5.50
N PRO A 177 17.69 -25.01 -4.99
CA PRO A 177 18.55 -24.93 -3.81
C PRO A 177 19.65 -23.85 -3.91
N ASN A 178 19.99 -23.39 -5.12
CA ASN A 178 21.03 -22.39 -5.34
C ASN A 178 20.60 -20.95 -5.00
N VAL A 179 19.30 -20.64 -4.95
CA VAL A 179 18.81 -19.24 -4.79
C VAL A 179 18.83 -18.79 -3.32
N LEU A 180 18.68 -19.70 -2.35
CA LEU A 180 18.67 -19.37 -0.92
C LEU A 180 20.00 -19.68 -0.20
N GLY A 181 20.94 -20.36 -0.88
CA GLY A 181 22.26 -20.68 -0.34
C GLY A 181 23.23 -19.50 -0.26
N ARG A 182 23.02 -18.44 -1.05
CA ARG A 182 23.78 -17.19 -0.92
C ARG A 182 23.17 -16.30 0.14
N ARG A 183 23.20 -16.74 1.39
CA ARG A 183 23.48 -15.76 2.46
C ARG A 183 24.76 -15.10 2.01
N ARG A 184 24.71 -13.82 1.60
CA ARG A 184 25.92 -12.99 1.57
C ARG A 184 26.48 -13.13 2.97
N ARG A 185 27.47 -14.01 3.17
CA ARG A 185 28.31 -13.96 4.36
C ARG A 185 28.75 -12.50 4.36
N ARG A 186 28.26 -11.72 5.32
CA ARG A 186 28.85 -10.42 5.58
C ARG A 186 30.35 -10.69 5.64
N PRO A 187 31.17 -10.09 4.76
CA PRO A 187 32.60 -10.31 4.81
C PRO A 187 33.04 -10.08 6.25
N ASN A 188 33.76 -11.06 6.79
CA ASN A 188 34.25 -11.02 8.15
C ASN A 188 35.05 -9.70 8.32
N PRO A 189 34.67 -8.79 9.23
CA PRO A 189 35.34 -7.49 9.38
C PRO A 189 36.85 -7.62 9.64
N SER A 190 37.30 -8.79 10.11
CA SER A 190 38.68 -9.10 10.45
C SER A 190 39.58 -9.40 9.24
N GLN A 191 39.06 -9.44 8.02
CA GLN A 191 39.86 -9.56 6.78
C GLN A 191 39.85 -8.25 5.98
N LYS A 192 40.26 -7.15 6.61
CA LYS A 192 40.70 -5.94 5.90
C LYS A 192 42.03 -6.27 5.20
N LYS A 193 41.94 -6.90 4.03
CA LYS A 193 43.05 -7.04 3.09
C LYS A 193 43.55 -5.62 2.78
N LYS A 194 44.85 -5.37 2.89
CA LYS A 194 45.52 -4.15 2.40
C LYS A 194 45.08 -3.93 0.94
N THR A 195 44.10 -3.06 0.72
CA THR A 195 43.79 -2.51 -0.59
C THR A 195 44.92 -1.56 -0.94
N GLU A 196 45.57 -1.83 -2.08
CA GLU A 196 46.49 -0.92 -2.75
C GLU A 196 45.87 0.46 -2.89
N ALA A 197 46.72 1.48 -2.79
CA ALA A 197 46.33 2.86 -2.93
C ALA A 197 45.64 3.08 -4.29
N PRO A 198 44.50 3.78 -4.34
CA PRO A 198 43.84 4.10 -5.60
C PRO A 198 44.79 4.91 -6.48
N HIS A 199 44.91 4.49 -7.74
CA HIS A 199 45.61 5.25 -8.77
C HIS A 199 45.01 6.66 -8.90
N PRO A 200 45.84 7.68 -9.19
CA PRO A 200 45.38 9.05 -9.34
C PRO A 200 44.33 9.13 -10.46
N VAL A 201 43.16 9.65 -10.10
CA VAL A 201 42.06 9.92 -11.03
C VAL A 201 42.49 11.07 -11.94
N PRO A 202 42.39 10.93 -13.28
CA PRO A 202 42.65 12.04 -14.20
C PRO A 202 41.69 13.21 -13.90
N ASN A 203 42.24 14.42 -13.80
CA ASN A 203 41.47 15.65 -13.64
C ASN A 203 40.41 15.77 -14.75
N LEU A 204 39.15 15.64 -14.38
CA LEU A 204 38.02 16.02 -15.21
C LEU A 204 37.90 17.55 -15.20
N PRO A 205 37.71 18.22 -16.35
CA PRO A 205 37.49 19.66 -16.40
C PRO A 205 36.20 20.03 -15.69
N ASP A 206 36.25 21.12 -14.93
CA ASP A 206 35.11 21.66 -14.19
C ASP A 206 33.92 21.93 -15.13
N PRO A 207 32.69 21.51 -14.76
CA PRO A 207 31.52 21.82 -15.56
C PRO A 207 31.23 23.33 -15.53
N GLU A 208 31.09 23.91 -16.72
CA GLU A 208 30.75 25.32 -16.89
C GLU A 208 29.46 25.71 -16.15
N PRO A 209 29.43 26.88 -15.49
CA PRO A 209 28.28 27.34 -14.73
C PRO A 209 27.11 27.65 -15.67
N LYS A 210 26.09 26.77 -15.66
CA LYS A 210 24.82 27.03 -16.34
C LYS A 210 24.10 28.17 -15.62
N SER A 211 23.92 29.29 -16.31
CA SER A 211 23.16 30.45 -15.85
C SER A 211 21.72 30.06 -15.52
N ILE A 212 21.37 30.11 -14.23
CA ILE A 212 20.01 29.91 -13.74
C ILE A 212 19.22 31.19 -14.02
N ILE A 213 18.29 31.12 -14.97
CA ILE A 213 17.31 32.19 -15.22
C ILE A 213 16.27 32.13 -14.11
N VAL A 214 16.42 33.00 -13.11
CA VAL A 214 15.43 33.22 -12.05
C VAL A 214 14.25 33.98 -12.64
N ARG A 215 13.16 33.28 -12.98
CA ARG A 215 11.89 33.92 -13.34
C ARG A 215 11.19 34.37 -12.06
N ARG A 216 11.03 35.69 -11.91
CA ARG A 216 10.25 36.32 -10.83
C ARG A 216 8.78 35.87 -10.92
N PRO A 217 8.14 35.46 -9.82
CA PRO A 217 6.70 35.21 -9.80
C PRO A 217 5.93 36.52 -9.96
N ALA A 218 4.90 36.49 -10.80
CA ALA A 218 3.98 37.59 -11.00
C ALA A 218 3.21 37.91 -9.71
N GLN A 219 3.19 39.19 -9.33
CA GLN A 219 2.44 39.67 -8.18
C GLN A 219 0.94 39.48 -8.43
N ARG A 220 0.28 38.71 -7.57
CA ARG A 220 -1.19 38.59 -7.54
C ARG A 220 -1.77 39.88 -6.98
N THR A 221 -2.56 40.58 -7.79
CA THR A 221 -3.39 41.70 -7.35
C THR A 221 -4.57 41.17 -6.53
N ALA A 222 -4.76 41.75 -5.34
CA ALA A 222 -5.84 41.40 -4.42
C ALA A 222 -7.19 41.92 -4.98
N THR A 223 -8.07 41.00 -5.36
CA THR A 223 -9.48 41.30 -5.61
C THR A 223 -10.22 41.38 -4.29
N LYS A 224 -10.72 42.57 -3.95
CA LYS A 224 -11.61 42.83 -2.81
C LYS A 224 -12.92 42.06 -2.99
N SER A 225 -13.28 41.25 -2.00
CA SER A 225 -14.58 40.59 -1.88
C SER A 225 -15.64 41.58 -1.41
N PRO A 226 -16.80 41.71 -2.09
CA PRO A 226 -17.95 42.45 -1.59
C PRO A 226 -18.93 41.46 -0.96
N TYR A 227 -18.88 41.28 0.36
CA TYR A 227 -20.00 40.70 1.09
C TYR A 227 -20.57 41.79 1.99
N ASN A 228 -21.71 42.34 1.57
CA ASN A 228 -22.58 43.15 2.40
C ASN A 228 -23.42 42.20 3.25
N ASP A 229 -23.37 42.38 4.57
CA ASP A 229 -24.45 41.99 5.48
C ASP A 229 -25.73 42.76 5.12
N PRO A 230 -26.89 42.15 5.40
CA PRO A 230 -27.81 42.86 6.29
C PRO A 230 -28.39 41.97 7.39
N LEU A 231 -28.15 42.41 8.62
CA LEU A 231 -29.08 42.28 9.74
C LEU A 231 -30.48 42.75 9.34
N SER A 232 -31.53 42.03 9.72
CA SER A 232 -32.61 42.56 10.58
C SER A 232 -33.87 41.68 10.62
N ASN A 233 -34.44 41.63 11.82
CA ASN A 233 -35.85 41.41 12.18
C ASN A 233 -36.46 39.99 12.11
N LEU A 234 -36.64 39.41 13.30
CA LEU A 234 -37.93 38.80 13.65
C LEU A 234 -38.30 39.23 15.07
N GLU A 235 -39.49 39.82 15.16
CA GLU A 235 -40.31 40.05 16.35
C GLU A 235 -40.75 38.74 17.01
#